data_AF-A0A258KHC9-F1
#
_entry.id   AF-A0A258KHC9-F1
#
_cell.length_a   1.000
_cell.length_b   1.000
_cell.length_c   1.000
_cell.angle_alpha   90.00
_cell.angle_beta   90.00
_cell.angle_gamma   90.00
#
_symmetry.space_group_name_H-M   'P 1'
#
loop_
_entity.id
_entity.type
_entity.pdbx_description
1 polymer ?
#
loop_
_entity_poly.entity_id
_entity_poly.type
_entity_poly.pdbx_seq_one_letter_code
_entity_poly.pdbx_strand_id
1 'polypeptide(L)'
;MNRFATTAARIALVVSLAAGLAGCGVNTIPTQDEATKTAWAEVQNQYQRRADLVPNLVATVKGYAAQEKDVLVAVTEARASATQVKVDASTITDPAAFEKYAAAQDQ
;
A
#
# COMPACT_ATOMS: atom_id res chain seq x y z
N MET A 1 61.53 -40.63 32.53
CA MET A 1 60.18 -40.83 31.96
C MET A 1 59.12 -39.85 32.46
N ASN A 2 59.01 -39.56 33.76
CA ASN A 2 57.86 -38.81 34.31
C ASN A 2 57.68 -37.37 33.80
N ARG A 3 58.76 -36.61 33.57
CA ARG A 3 58.66 -35.21 33.12
C ARG A 3 58.04 -35.07 31.73
N PHE A 4 58.35 -36.00 30.83
CA PHE A 4 57.82 -36.00 29.45
C PHE A 4 56.32 -36.34 29.45
N ALA A 5 55.91 -37.33 30.26
CA ALA A 5 54.51 -37.69 30.45
C ALA A 5 53.69 -36.54 31.07
N THR A 6 54.23 -35.83 32.06
CA THR A 6 53.55 -34.66 32.66
C THR A 6 53.42 -33.48 31.70
N THR A 7 54.42 -33.24 30.84
CA THR A 7 54.36 -32.17 29.84
C THR A 7 53.33 -32.50 28.76
N ALA A 8 53.30 -33.74 28.27
CA ALA A 8 52.31 -34.21 27.30
C ALA A 8 50.88 -34.10 27.87
N ALA A 9 50.67 -34.49 29.13
CA ALA A 9 49.37 -34.36 29.80
C ALA A 9 48.91 -32.91 29.93
N ARG A 10 49.82 -31.98 30.24
CA ARG A 10 49.51 -30.53 30.32
C ARG A 10 49.15 -29.95 28.95
N ILE A 11 49.87 -30.33 27.90
CA ILE A 11 49.56 -29.89 26.54
C ILE A 11 48.18 -30.41 26.13
N ALA A 12 47.88 -31.69 26.39
CA ALA A 12 46.58 -32.28 26.10
C ALA A 12 45.43 -31.55 26.85
N LEU A 13 45.65 -31.18 28.12
CA LEU A 13 44.68 -30.40 28.91
C LEU A 13 44.44 -28.99 28.33
N VAL A 14 45.50 -28.30 27.90
CA VAL A 14 45.38 -26.95 27.32
C VAL A 14 44.65 -27.01 25.98
N VAL A 15 44.97 -28.02 25.15
CA VAL A 15 44.31 -28.23 23.85
C VAL A 15 42.83 -28.58 24.04
N SER A 16 42.49 -29.44 25.01
CA SER A 16 41.10 -29.80 25.28
C SER A 16 40.29 -28.64 25.86
N LEU A 17 40.87 -27.81 26.73
CA LEU A 17 40.22 -26.58 27.19
C LEU A 17 39.98 -25.59 26.04
N ALA A 18 40.99 -25.37 25.19
CA ALA A 18 40.87 -24.46 24.05
C ALA A 18 39.80 -24.93 23.05
N ALA A 19 39.73 -26.24 22.79
CA ALA A 19 38.68 -26.83 21.96
C ALA A 19 37.29 -26.69 22.60
N GLY A 20 37.18 -26.83 23.93
CA GLY A 20 35.93 -26.61 24.67
C GLY A 20 35.42 -25.18 24.58
N LEU A 21 36.31 -24.17 24.62
CA LEU A 21 35.93 -22.76 24.49
C LEU A 21 35.51 -22.39 23.05
N ALA A 22 36.10 -23.01 22.03
CA ALA A 22 35.76 -22.76 20.63
C ALA A 22 34.31 -23.17 20.28
N GLY A 23 33.70 -24.07 21.06
CA GLY A 23 32.31 -24.51 20.88
C GLY A 23 31.24 -23.57 21.46
N CYS A 24 31.59 -22.55 22.25
CA CYS A 24 30.63 -21.70 22.98
C CYS A 24 29.92 -20.63 22.13
N GLY A 25 29.91 -20.75 20.80
CA GLY A 25 29.03 -19.94 19.95
C GLY A 25 29.29 -18.43 20.00
N VAL A 26 30.54 -17.99 20.21
CA VAL A 26 30.93 -16.56 20.25
C VAL A 26 30.39 -15.74 19.07
N ASN A 27 30.27 -16.37 17.89
CA ASN A 27 29.78 -15.70 16.68
C ASN A 27 28.25 -15.76 16.51
N THR A 28 27.52 -16.47 17.37
CA THR A 28 26.07 -16.66 17.22
C THR A 28 25.28 -15.36 17.40
N ILE A 29 25.66 -14.54 18.39
CA ILE A 29 24.97 -13.27 18.67
C ILE A 29 25.24 -12.24 17.57
N PRO A 30 26.50 -11.97 17.15
CA PRO A 30 26.75 -11.06 16.03
C PRO A 30 26.09 -11.52 14.72
N THR A 31 26.10 -12.83 14.44
CA THR A 31 25.48 -13.38 13.21
C THR A 31 23.96 -13.14 13.20
N GLN A 32 23.28 -13.33 14.32
CA GLN A 32 21.83 -13.09 14.43
C GLN A 32 21.47 -11.60 14.38
N ASP A 33 22.34 -10.73 14.92
CA ASP A 33 22.18 -9.28 14.84
C ASP A 33 22.27 -8.80 13.38
N GLU A 34 23.28 -9.24 12.63
CA GLU A 34 23.41 -8.91 11.21
C GLU A 34 22.27 -9.48 10.35
N ALA A 35 21.79 -10.68 10.67
CA ALA A 35 20.61 -11.25 10.00
C ALA A 35 19.36 -10.38 10.23
N THR A 36 19.17 -9.89 11.46
CA THR A 36 18.04 -9.01 11.83
C THR A 36 18.15 -7.66 11.12
N LYS A 37 19.34 -7.05 11.08
CA LYS A 37 19.58 -5.80 10.34
C LYS A 37 19.31 -5.95 8.85
N THR A 38 19.75 -7.06 8.26
CA THR A 38 19.51 -7.36 6.85
C THR A 38 18.01 -7.49 6.56
N ALA A 39 17.27 -8.22 7.39
CA ALA A 39 15.83 -8.35 7.24
C ALA A 39 15.11 -7.00 7.39
N TRP A 40 15.54 -6.16 8.33
CA TRP A 40 14.98 -4.82 8.51
C TRP A 40 15.26 -3.90 7.32
N ALA A 41 16.48 -3.95 6.77
CA ALA A 41 16.84 -3.19 5.57
C ALA A 41 15.96 -3.57 4.36
N GLU A 42 15.66 -4.87 4.19
CA GLU A 42 14.74 -5.32 3.14
C GLU A 42 13.34 -4.75 3.31
N VAL A 43 12.80 -4.75 4.54
CA VAL A 43 11.51 -4.13 4.84
C VAL A 43 11.53 -2.65 4.46
N GLN A 44 12.57 -1.91 4.88
CA GLN A 44 12.71 -0.49 4.55
C GLN A 44 12.77 -0.25 3.04
N ASN A 45 13.51 -1.07 2.29
CA ASN A 45 13.59 -0.97 0.83
C ASN A 45 12.22 -1.16 0.16
N GLN A 46 11.42 -2.13 0.62
CA GLN A 46 10.08 -2.34 0.09
C GLN A 46 9.15 -1.16 0.38
N TYR A 47 9.22 -0.58 1.58
CA TYR A 47 8.45 0.62 1.91
C TYR A 47 8.86 1.83 1.07
N GLN A 48 10.16 2.05 0.89
CA GLN A 48 10.67 3.13 0.05
C GLN A 48 10.17 3.00 -1.39
N ARG A 49 10.31 1.82 -1.99
CA ARG A 49 9.86 1.57 -3.36
C ARG A 49 8.35 1.75 -3.53
N ARG A 50 7.55 1.38 -2.53
CA ARG A 50 6.10 1.67 -2.52
C ARG A 50 5.84 3.16 -2.46
N ALA A 51 6.52 3.89 -1.58
CA ALA A 51 6.38 5.35 -1.46
C ALA A 51 6.79 6.07 -2.75
N ASP A 52 7.86 5.65 -3.41
CA ASP A 52 8.35 6.23 -4.68
C ASP A 52 7.37 6.01 -5.83
N LEU A 53 6.61 4.90 -5.82
CA LEU A 53 5.62 4.57 -6.85
C LEU A 53 4.26 5.24 -6.63
N VAL A 54 3.93 5.67 -5.40
CA VAL A 54 2.65 6.30 -5.06
C VAL A 54 2.37 7.55 -5.93
N PRO A 55 3.31 8.49 -6.13
CA PRO A 55 3.06 9.65 -6.99
C PRO A 55 2.68 9.29 -8.43
N ASN A 56 3.29 8.24 -8.99
CA ASN A 56 2.96 7.77 -10.34
C ASN A 56 1.54 7.20 -10.39
N LEU A 57 1.17 6.34 -9.45
CA LEU A 57 -0.20 5.81 -9.32
C LEU A 57 -1.24 6.94 -9.17
N VAL A 58 -0.95 7.95 -8.34
CA VAL A 58 -1.82 9.12 -8.16
C VAL A 58 -1.95 9.91 -9.46
N ALA A 59 -0.87 10.06 -10.24
CA ALA A 59 -0.91 10.73 -11.53
C ALA A 59 -1.79 9.98 -12.53
N THR A 60 -1.68 8.65 -12.60
CA THR A 60 -2.54 7.82 -13.47
C THR A 60 -4.01 7.92 -13.08
N VAL A 61 -4.34 7.77 -11.79
CA VAL A 61 -5.73 7.87 -11.31
C VAL A 61 -6.30 9.27 -11.57
N LYS A 62 -5.52 10.34 -11.35
CA LYS A 62 -5.95 11.70 -11.66
C LYS A 62 -6.21 11.91 -13.16
N GLY A 63 -5.40 11.29 -14.03
CA GLY A 63 -5.61 11.33 -15.48
C GLY A 63 -6.96 10.75 -15.91
N TYR A 64 -7.33 9.58 -15.37
CA TYR A 64 -8.64 8.97 -15.63
C TYR A 64 -9.78 9.74 -14.96
N ALA A 65 -9.62 10.15 -13.69
CA ALA A 65 -10.63 10.90 -12.97
C ALA A 65 -10.98 12.24 -13.64
N ALA A 66 -10.03 12.88 -14.31
CA ALA A 66 -10.30 14.08 -15.11
C ALA A 66 -11.23 13.79 -16.30
N GLN A 67 -11.04 12.66 -16.98
CA GLN A 67 -11.91 12.24 -18.09
C GLN A 67 -13.31 11.87 -17.59
N GLU A 68 -13.41 11.17 -16.47
CA GLU A 68 -14.70 10.75 -15.91
C GLU A 68 -15.51 11.92 -15.34
N LYS A 69 -14.85 12.97 -14.83
CA LYS A 69 -15.53 14.16 -14.30
C LYS A 69 -16.43 14.80 -15.35
N ASP A 70 -15.92 15.03 -16.55
CA ASP A 70 -16.67 15.71 -17.61
C ASP A 70 -17.84 14.86 -18.09
N VAL A 71 -17.64 13.54 -18.20
CA VAL A 71 -18.71 12.59 -18.54
C VAL A 71 -19.80 12.58 -17.45
N LEU A 72 -19.41 12.52 -16.18
CA LEU A 72 -20.35 12.49 -15.07
C LEU A 72 -21.18 13.78 -15.00
N VAL A 73 -20.55 14.94 -15.21
CA VAL A 73 -21.24 16.25 -15.28
C VAL A 73 -22.20 16.26 -16.45
N ALA A 74 -21.74 15.92 -17.66
CA ALA A 74 -22.58 15.93 -18.86
C ALA A 74 -23.80 15.00 -18.73
N VAL A 75 -23.63 13.80 -18.19
CA VAL A 75 -24.75 12.86 -17.95
C VAL A 75 -25.70 13.39 -16.87
N THR A 76 -25.17 14.00 -15.81
CA THR A 76 -25.99 14.58 -14.74
C THR A 76 -26.82 15.76 -15.25
N GLU A 77 -26.21 16.66 -16.04
CA GLU A 77 -26.89 17.78 -16.68
C GLU A 77 -27.93 17.31 -17.70
N ALA A 78 -27.56 16.33 -18.55
CA ALA A 78 -28.49 15.74 -19.51
C ALA A 78 -29.69 15.08 -18.80
N ARG A 79 -29.46 14.39 -17.68
CA ARG A 79 -30.51 13.80 -16.86
C ARG A 79 -31.41 14.88 -16.26
N ALA A 80 -30.82 15.91 -15.65
CA ALA A 80 -31.58 17.02 -15.07
C ALA A 80 -32.44 17.72 -16.12
N SER A 81 -31.88 18.00 -17.31
CA SER A 81 -32.57 18.59 -18.46
C SER A 81 -33.69 17.68 -18.98
N ALA A 82 -33.45 16.38 -19.11
CA ALA A 82 -34.46 15.43 -19.59
C ALA A 82 -35.65 15.28 -18.62
N THR A 83 -35.42 15.43 -17.32
CA THR A 83 -36.49 15.44 -16.30
C THR A 83 -37.08 16.83 -16.06
N GLN A 84 -36.52 17.88 -16.66
CA GLN A 84 -37.00 19.24 -16.44
C GLN A 84 -38.25 19.50 -17.28
N VAL A 85 -39.37 19.76 -16.59
CA VAL A 85 -40.58 20.23 -17.26
C VAL A 85 -40.44 21.73 -17.52
N LYS A 86 -40.19 22.12 -18.78
CA LYS A 86 -40.14 23.53 -19.18
C LYS A 86 -41.55 24.11 -19.26
N VAL A 87 -41.85 25.08 -18.40
CA VAL A 87 -43.10 25.86 -18.41
C VAL A 87 -42.84 27.14 -19.17
N ASP A 88 -43.59 27.37 -20.25
CA ASP A 88 -43.63 28.66 -20.94
C ASP A 88 -44.87 29.44 -20.51
N ALA A 89 -44.88 30.76 -20.73
CA ALA A 89 -46.03 31.61 -20.42
C ALA A 89 -47.32 31.19 -21.15
N SER A 90 -47.17 30.52 -22.31
CA SER A 90 -48.27 29.90 -23.06
C SER A 90 -48.86 28.66 -22.38
N THR A 91 -48.09 27.94 -21.55
CA THR A 91 -48.54 26.76 -20.81
C THR A 91 -49.54 27.12 -19.70
N ILE A 92 -49.48 28.35 -19.18
CA ILE A 92 -50.39 28.85 -18.13
C ILE A 92 -51.68 29.42 -18.76
N THR A 93 -51.63 29.84 -20.03
CA THR A 93 -52.75 30.49 -20.73
C THR A 93 -53.57 29.55 -21.59
N ASP A 94 -53.04 28.37 -21.95
CA ASP A 94 -53.77 27.30 -22.66
C ASP A 94 -54.17 26.18 -21.67
N PRO A 95 -55.49 25.99 -21.39
CA PRO A 95 -55.99 24.97 -20.47
C PRO A 95 -55.55 23.54 -20.81
N ALA A 96 -55.44 23.19 -22.09
CA ALA A 96 -55.06 21.85 -22.52
C ALA A 96 -53.56 21.59 -22.37
N ALA A 97 -52.73 22.63 -22.45
CA ALA A 97 -51.30 22.55 -22.19
C ALA A 97 -50.99 22.47 -20.68
N PHE A 98 -51.78 23.16 -19.85
CA PHE A 98 -51.68 23.12 -18.39
C PHE A 98 -52.05 21.73 -17.83
N GLU A 99 -53.10 21.10 -18.35
CA GLU A 99 -53.53 19.77 -17.90
C GLU A 99 -52.47 18.68 -18.21
N LYS A 100 -51.82 18.76 -19.39
CA LYS A 100 -50.69 17.88 -19.74
C LYS A 100 -49.46 18.12 -18.86
N TYR A 101 -49.22 19.37 -18.44
CA TYR A 101 -48.16 19.72 -17.50
C TYR A 101 -48.43 19.16 -16.10
N ALA A 102 -49.66 19.31 -15.59
CA ALA A 102 -50.06 18.79 -14.29
C ALA A 102 -49.96 17.24 -14.25
N ALA A 103 -50.46 16.56 -15.28
CA ALA A 103 -50.36 15.10 -15.38
C ALA A 103 -48.91 14.57 -15.47
N ALA A 104 -47.96 15.39 -15.94
CA ALA A 104 -46.54 15.06 -15.99
C ALA A 104 -45.78 15.38 -14.68
N GLN A 105 -46.34 16.22 -13.80
CA GLN A 105 -45.81 16.51 -12.45
C GLN A 105 -46.26 15.47 -11.41
N ASP A 106 -47.41 14.82 -11.65
CA ASP A 106 -47.98 13.81 -10.75
C ASP A 106 -47.37 12.39 -10.92
N GLN A 107 -46.39 12.20 -11.82
CA GLN A 107 -45.58 10.98 -11.99
C GLN A 107 -44.19 11.14 -11.38
#